data_AF-A0A2E9VX07-F1
#
_entry.id   AF-A0A2E9VX07-F1
#
_cell.length_a   1.000
_cell.length_b   1.000
_cell.length_c   1.000
_cell.angle_alpha   90.00
_cell.angle_beta   90.00
_cell.angle_gamma   90.00
#
_symmetry.space_group_name_H-M   'P 1'
#
loop_
_entity.id
_entity.type
_entity.pdbx_description
1 polymer ?
#
loop_
_entity_poly.entity_id
_entity_poly.type
_entity_poly.pdbx_seq_one_letter_code
_entity_poly.pdbx_strand_id
1 'polypeptide(L)'
;MRQAIGQVTEDQNRALDMTMVSTRRHSDLCSLHQEGAREADRYKWIESEKRGHDVGWHAVNDWYRKHWLRYCREKRIEHVMGQRRWEEFSDNPSSYVLELIQSNDLLFERVLDRLICDWENLDIIAWGVTWGICTKRIISILEELDINSARFDPPCSG
;
A
#
# COMPACT_ATOMS: atom_id res chain seq x y z
N MET A 1 38.77 -4.83 -11.24
CA MET A 1 38.09 -3.58 -11.66
C MET A 1 36.67 -3.82 -12.22
N ARG A 2 35.94 -4.84 -11.76
CA ARG A 2 34.54 -5.12 -12.16
C ARG A 2 33.52 -5.03 -11.02
N GLN A 3 33.97 -4.84 -9.77
CA GLN A 3 33.08 -4.74 -8.60
C GLN A 3 32.59 -3.31 -8.31
N ALA A 4 33.28 -2.29 -8.80
CA ALA A 4 32.88 -0.90 -8.54
C ALA A 4 31.72 -0.39 -9.42
N ILE A 5 31.48 -1.01 -10.59
CA ILE A 5 30.47 -0.53 -11.56
C ILE A 5 29.06 -1.02 -11.18
N GLY A 6 28.94 -2.20 -10.55
CA GLY A 6 27.66 -2.76 -10.12
C GLY A 6 27.02 -2.03 -8.94
N GLN A 7 27.84 -1.63 -7.96
CA GLN A 7 27.33 -0.90 -6.77
C GLN A 7 26.89 0.53 -7.10
N VAL A 8 27.59 1.21 -8.01
CA VAL A 8 27.21 2.56 -8.47
C VAL A 8 25.89 2.55 -9.24
N THR A 9 25.57 1.47 -9.97
CA THR A 9 24.29 1.36 -10.70
C THR A 9 23.12 0.99 -9.79
N GLU A 10 23.35 0.22 -8.72
CA GLU A 10 22.32 -0.14 -7.73
C GLU A 10 21.98 1.04 -6.79
N ASP A 11 23.00 1.79 -6.35
CA ASP A 11 22.81 3.01 -5.57
C ASP A 11 22.22 4.15 -6.42
N GLN A 12 22.55 4.24 -7.71
CA GLN A 12 21.88 5.16 -8.63
C GLN A 12 20.43 4.75 -8.90
N ASN A 13 20.12 3.46 -9.01
CA ASN A 13 18.74 3.00 -9.18
C ASN A 13 17.90 3.19 -7.91
N ARG A 14 18.46 2.98 -6.71
CA ARG A 14 17.80 3.33 -5.43
C ARG A 14 17.63 4.83 -5.26
N ALA A 15 18.65 5.62 -5.62
CA ALA A 15 18.55 7.07 -5.59
C ALA A 15 17.53 7.59 -6.59
N LEU A 16 17.36 6.96 -7.76
CA LEU A 16 16.34 7.27 -8.76
C LEU A 16 14.93 6.88 -8.28
N ASP A 17 14.77 5.77 -7.57
CA ASP A 17 13.51 5.35 -6.96
C ASP A 17 13.08 6.31 -5.82
N MET A 18 14.05 6.77 -5.01
CA MET A 18 13.83 7.78 -3.96
C MET A 18 13.66 9.22 -4.50
N THR A 19 14.27 9.61 -5.63
CA THR A 19 14.08 10.95 -6.22
C THR A 19 12.78 11.09 -6.99
N MET A 20 12.11 9.99 -7.37
CA MET A 20 10.75 10.07 -7.95
C MET A 20 9.69 10.56 -6.95
N VAL A 21 10.00 10.59 -5.64
CA VAL A 21 9.13 11.16 -4.60
C VAL A 21 9.14 12.70 -4.60
N SER A 22 10.08 13.37 -5.28
CA SER A 22 10.29 14.81 -5.11
C SER A 22 9.61 15.74 -6.12
N THR A 23 8.97 15.26 -7.20
CA THR A 23 8.28 16.18 -8.13
C THR A 23 7.06 15.54 -8.83
N ARG A 24 5.93 15.42 -8.12
CA ARG A 24 4.60 15.45 -8.75
C ARG A 24 3.61 16.22 -7.88
N ARG A 25 3.60 17.55 -8.03
CA ARG A 25 2.41 18.35 -7.75
C ARG A 25 1.40 18.07 -8.85
N HIS A 26 0.41 17.23 -8.54
CA HIS A 26 -0.98 17.24 -9.00
C HIS A 26 -1.65 16.08 -8.25
N SER A 27 -2.15 16.34 -7.03
CA SER A 27 -2.93 15.34 -6.30
C SER A 27 -4.33 15.29 -6.91
N ASP A 28 -4.45 14.68 -8.08
CA ASP A 28 -5.76 14.36 -8.62
C ASP A 28 -6.40 13.37 -7.64
N LEU A 29 -7.48 13.83 -7.01
CA LEU A 29 -8.26 13.02 -6.08
C LEU A 29 -8.80 11.80 -6.85
N CYS A 30 -8.43 10.60 -6.42
CA CYS A 30 -8.84 9.36 -7.05
C CYS A 30 -9.95 8.69 -6.22
N SER A 31 -10.88 8.02 -6.90
CA SER A 31 -11.88 7.18 -6.26
C SER A 31 -11.38 5.74 -6.12
N LEU A 32 -11.24 5.26 -4.88
CA LEU A 32 -10.87 3.89 -4.55
C LEU A 32 -11.88 2.91 -5.13
N HIS A 33 -13.17 3.25 -5.04
CA HIS A 33 -14.25 2.42 -5.59
C HIS A 33 -14.19 2.35 -7.11
N GLN A 34 -13.99 3.47 -7.81
CA GLN A 34 -13.88 3.45 -9.28
C GLN A 34 -12.62 2.74 -9.77
N GLU A 35 -11.48 2.91 -9.09
CA GLU A 35 -10.26 2.18 -9.42
C GLU A 35 -10.40 0.69 -9.12
N GLY A 36 -11.02 0.34 -7.99
CA GLY A 36 -11.36 -1.04 -7.63
C GLY A 36 -12.21 -1.73 -8.69
N ALA A 37 -13.24 -1.04 -9.21
CA ALA A 37 -14.06 -1.55 -10.29
C ALA A 37 -13.25 -1.81 -11.57
N ARG A 38 -12.33 -0.91 -11.92
CA ARG A 38 -11.42 -1.08 -13.07
C ARG A 38 -10.47 -2.27 -12.87
N GLU A 39 -9.98 -2.49 -11.65
CA GLU A 39 -9.12 -3.65 -11.35
C GLU A 39 -9.90 -4.96 -11.40
N ALA A 40 -11.14 -4.98 -10.92
CA ALA A 40 -12.04 -6.13 -11.03
C ALA A 40 -12.37 -6.47 -12.49
N ASP A 41 -12.60 -5.47 -13.34
CA ASP A 41 -12.80 -5.66 -14.78
C ASP A 41 -11.54 -6.16 -15.47
N ARG A 42 -10.36 -5.67 -15.08
CA ARG A 42 -9.08 -6.19 -15.57
C ARG A 42 -8.89 -7.65 -15.18
N TYR A 43 -9.20 -8.01 -13.94
CA TYR A 43 -9.17 -9.40 -13.48
C TYR A 43 -10.11 -10.29 -14.29
N LYS A 44 -11.35 -9.86 -14.53
CA LYS A 44 -12.30 -10.57 -15.39
C LYS A 44 -11.72 -10.79 -16.79
N TRP A 45 -11.16 -9.76 -17.41
CA TRP A 45 -10.53 -9.89 -18.74
C TRP A 45 -9.40 -10.92 -18.74
N ILE A 46 -8.49 -10.86 -17.77
CA ILE A 46 -7.38 -11.82 -17.64
C ILE A 46 -7.90 -13.26 -17.48
N GLU A 47 -8.94 -13.47 -16.67
CA GLU A 47 -9.53 -14.79 -16.49
C GLU A 47 -10.27 -15.30 -17.74
N SER A 48 -10.92 -14.40 -18.49
CA SER A 48 -11.53 -14.74 -19.79
C SER A 48 -10.48 -15.18 -20.80
N GLU A 49 -9.35 -14.46 -20.90
CA GLU A 49 -8.25 -14.81 -21.80
C GLU A 49 -7.67 -16.19 -21.47
N LYS A 50 -7.47 -16.50 -20.18
CA LYS A 50 -6.97 -17.82 -19.75
C LYS A 50 -7.90 -18.98 -20.12
N ARG A 51 -9.21 -18.75 -20.18
CA ARG A 51 -10.22 -19.79 -20.45
C ARG A 51 -10.71 -19.82 -21.90
N GLY A 52 -10.29 -18.85 -22.71
CA GLY A 52 -10.70 -18.73 -24.12
C GLY A 52 -12.17 -18.38 -24.32
N HIS A 53 -12.87 -17.91 -23.29
CA HIS A 53 -14.25 -17.43 -23.35
C HIS A 53 -14.55 -16.46 -22.20
N ASP A 54 -15.59 -15.64 -22.36
CA ASP A 54 -15.98 -14.71 -21.30
C ASP A 54 -16.47 -15.44 -20.04
N VAL A 55 -15.82 -15.16 -18.92
CA VAL A 55 -16.21 -15.69 -17.60
C VAL A 55 -17.34 -14.88 -16.95
N GLY A 56 -17.61 -13.67 -17.44
CA GLY A 56 -18.72 -12.84 -16.99
C GLY A 56 -18.62 -12.38 -15.53
N TRP A 57 -19.77 -12.06 -14.94
CA TRP A 57 -19.86 -11.34 -13.66
C TRP A 57 -19.30 -12.10 -12.45
N HIS A 58 -19.26 -13.43 -12.49
CA HIS A 58 -18.76 -14.21 -11.36
C HIS A 58 -17.28 -13.89 -11.06
N ALA A 59 -16.49 -13.51 -12.07
CA ALA A 59 -15.07 -13.19 -11.88
C ALA A 59 -14.88 -11.85 -11.17
N VAL A 60 -15.76 -10.89 -11.41
CA VAL A 60 -15.78 -9.60 -10.71
C VAL A 60 -16.10 -9.82 -9.23
N ASN A 61 -17.14 -10.61 -8.92
CA ASN A 61 -17.49 -10.97 -7.55
C ASN A 61 -16.36 -11.74 -6.85
N ASP A 62 -15.71 -12.66 -7.58
CA ASP A 62 -14.58 -13.42 -7.05
C ASP A 62 -13.39 -12.50 -6.71
N TRP A 63 -13.14 -11.49 -7.55
CA TRP A 63 -12.10 -10.49 -7.27
C TRP A 63 -12.40 -9.70 -6.00
N TYR A 64 -13.60 -9.15 -5.85
CA TYR A 64 -13.96 -8.39 -4.65
C TYR A 64 -13.86 -9.26 -3.39
N ARG A 65 -14.37 -10.49 -3.45
CA ARG A 65 -14.30 -11.42 -2.31
C ARG A 65 -12.88 -11.75 -1.89
N LYS A 66 -11.95 -11.91 -2.85
CA LYS A 66 -10.58 -12.38 -2.58
C LYS A 66 -9.57 -11.27 -2.35
N HIS A 67 -9.76 -10.12 -3.01
CA HIS A 67 -8.71 -9.11 -3.16
C HIS A 67 -9.10 -7.74 -2.62
N TRP A 68 -10.39 -7.44 -2.42
CA TRP A 68 -10.83 -6.08 -2.08
C TRP A 68 -10.20 -5.55 -0.79
N LEU A 69 -10.26 -6.33 0.30
CA LEU A 69 -9.73 -5.89 1.58
C LEU A 69 -8.22 -5.59 1.49
N ARG A 70 -7.46 -6.46 0.82
CA ARG A 70 -6.03 -6.26 0.61
C ARG A 70 -5.76 -5.01 -0.22
N TYR A 71 -6.51 -4.85 -1.30
CA TYR A 71 -6.43 -3.69 -2.19
C TYR A 71 -6.68 -2.38 -1.42
N CYS A 72 -7.70 -2.31 -0.57
CA CYS A 72 -7.97 -1.13 0.25
C CYS A 72 -6.81 -0.83 1.22
N ARG A 73 -6.23 -1.86 1.86
CA ARG A 73 -5.07 -1.70 2.76
C ARG A 73 -3.87 -1.13 2.03
N GLU A 74 -3.57 -1.62 0.83
CA GLU A 74 -2.49 -1.08 -0.01
C GLU A 74 -2.76 0.40 -0.36
N LYS A 75 -4.01 0.74 -0.71
CA LYS A 75 -4.38 2.11 -1.05
C LYS A 75 -4.35 3.05 0.15
N ARG A 76 -4.61 2.54 1.35
CA ARG A 76 -4.41 3.27 2.61
C ARG A 76 -2.95 3.63 2.82
N ILE A 77 -2.03 2.69 2.56
CA ILE A 77 -0.59 2.96 2.63
C ILE A 77 -0.22 4.05 1.61
N GLU A 78 -0.64 3.92 0.35
CA GLU A 78 -0.41 4.97 -0.66
C GLU A 78 -0.92 6.35 -0.23
N HIS A 79 -2.10 6.38 0.42
CA HIS A 79 -2.71 7.59 0.96
C HIS A 79 -1.85 8.25 2.02
N VAL A 80 -1.53 7.50 3.07
CA VAL A 80 -0.82 8.01 4.24
C VAL A 80 0.63 8.36 3.90
N MET A 81 1.22 7.70 2.91
CA MET A 81 2.54 8.02 2.39
C MET A 81 2.55 9.26 1.48
N GLY A 82 1.38 9.84 1.16
CA GLY A 82 1.26 10.99 0.26
C GLY A 82 1.56 10.66 -1.20
N GLN A 83 1.61 9.38 -1.57
CA GLN A 83 1.88 8.93 -2.95
C GLN A 83 0.67 9.17 -3.86
N ARG A 84 -0.54 9.00 -3.33
CA ARG A 84 -1.80 9.26 -4.02
C ARG A 84 -2.90 9.57 -3.02
N ARG A 85 -3.79 10.53 -3.34
CA ARG A 85 -4.94 10.83 -2.51
C ARG A 85 -6.17 10.05 -2.99
N TRP A 86 -6.87 9.43 -2.06
CA TRP A 86 -8.10 8.68 -2.30
C TRP A 86 -9.27 9.36 -1.57
N GLU A 87 -10.41 9.52 -2.23
CA GLU A 87 -11.57 10.28 -1.70
C GLU A 87 -12.27 9.60 -0.51
N GLU A 88 -12.19 8.28 -0.43
CA GLU A 88 -12.81 7.48 0.62
C GLU A 88 -12.06 7.61 1.95
N PHE A 89 -10.81 8.08 1.92
CA PHE A 89 -10.06 8.46 3.11
C PHE A 89 -10.21 9.96 3.33
N SER A 90 -10.76 10.35 4.48
CA SER A 90 -11.08 11.74 4.81
C SER A 90 -9.89 12.54 5.36
N ASP A 91 -8.82 11.85 5.73
CA ASP A 91 -7.63 12.41 6.33
C ASP A 91 -6.55 12.79 5.29
N ASN A 92 -5.40 13.24 5.79
CA ASN A 92 -4.20 13.51 5.00
C ASN A 92 -3.00 12.96 5.79
N PRO A 93 -1.84 12.74 5.13
CA PRO A 93 -0.60 12.39 5.83
C PRO A 93 -0.33 13.34 7.00
N SER A 94 -0.13 12.79 8.20
CA SER A 94 0.23 13.57 9.36
C SER A 94 1.66 14.10 9.26
N SER A 95 1.96 15.17 9.98
CA SER A 95 3.33 15.69 10.07
C SER A 95 4.31 14.64 10.60
N TYR A 96 3.84 13.74 11.49
CA TYR A 96 4.65 12.66 12.03
C TYR A 96 5.04 11.65 10.94
N VAL A 97 4.09 11.21 10.11
CA VAL A 97 4.39 10.32 8.98
C VAL A 97 5.34 11.00 7.99
N LEU A 98 5.10 12.28 7.67
CA LEU A 98 5.97 13.03 6.77
C LEU A 98 7.40 13.14 7.32
N GLU A 99 7.57 13.32 8.62
CA GLU A 99 8.88 13.32 9.29
C GLU A 99 9.58 11.96 9.21
N LEU A 100 8.84 10.86 9.44
CA LEU A 100 9.37 9.49 9.30
C LEU A 100 9.84 9.19 7.88
N ILE A 101 9.10 9.67 6.87
CA ILE A 101 9.49 9.56 5.46
C ILE A 101 10.75 10.39 5.19
N GLN A 102 10.76 11.66 5.60
CA GLN A 102 11.89 12.56 5.35
C GLN A 102 13.18 12.10 6.04
N SER A 103 13.07 11.44 7.18
CA SER A 103 14.20 10.90 7.94
C SER A 103 14.64 9.50 7.51
N ASN A 104 13.95 8.87 6.54
CA ASN A 104 14.15 7.46 6.15
C ASN A 104 14.15 6.54 7.38
N ASP A 105 13.11 6.64 8.20
CA ASP A 105 13.01 5.89 9.45
C ASP A 105 12.96 4.38 9.20
N LEU A 106 14.02 3.67 9.59
CA LEU A 106 14.14 2.23 9.35
C LEU A 106 13.05 1.40 10.05
N LEU A 107 12.54 1.83 11.22
CA LEU A 107 11.48 1.08 11.88
C LEU A 107 10.17 1.26 11.11
N PHE A 108 9.89 2.48 10.66
CA PHE A 108 8.73 2.79 9.83
C PHE A 108 8.73 1.96 8.55
N GLU A 109 9.82 1.94 7.79
CA GLU A 109 9.96 1.10 6.60
C GLU A 109 9.73 -0.39 6.90
N ARG A 110 10.27 -0.88 8.02
CA ARG A 110 10.08 -2.28 8.44
C ARG A 110 8.64 -2.60 8.85
N VAL A 111 7.91 -1.64 9.38
CA VAL A 111 6.47 -1.80 9.66
C VAL A 111 5.70 -1.84 8.35
N LEU A 112 6.00 -0.95 7.40
CA LEU A 112 5.39 -0.95 6.06
C LEU A 112 5.61 -2.26 5.32
N ASP A 113 6.85 -2.76 5.27
CA ASP A 113 7.20 -4.06 4.66
C ASP A 113 6.27 -5.18 5.15
N ARG A 114 6.02 -5.22 6.46
CA ARG A 114 5.17 -6.24 7.10
C ARG A 114 3.71 -6.08 6.76
N LEU A 115 3.21 -4.83 6.76
CA LEU A 115 1.82 -4.55 6.38
C LEU A 115 1.55 -4.94 4.92
N ILE A 116 2.51 -4.72 4.02
CA ILE A 116 2.44 -5.15 2.61
C ILE A 116 2.42 -6.69 2.50
N CYS A 117 3.08 -7.39 3.42
CA CYS A 117 3.01 -8.84 3.55
C CYS A 117 1.77 -9.36 4.31
N ASP A 118 0.69 -8.57 4.39
CA ASP A 118 -0.57 -8.91 5.06
C ASP A 118 -0.45 -9.21 6.57
N TRP A 119 0.59 -8.71 7.24
CA TRP A 119 0.66 -8.82 8.70
C TRP A 119 -0.40 -7.92 9.34
N GLU A 120 -1.04 -8.42 10.40
CA GLU A 120 -1.93 -7.62 11.22
C GLU A 120 -1.14 -6.80 12.25
N ASN A 121 -1.76 -5.74 12.77
CA ASN A 121 -1.14 -4.90 13.81
C ASN A 121 -0.62 -5.73 15.00
N LEU A 122 -1.35 -6.79 15.38
CA LEU A 122 -0.96 -7.68 16.47
C LEU A 122 0.31 -8.48 16.13
N ASP A 123 0.45 -8.97 14.90
CA ASP A 123 1.64 -9.71 14.45
C ASP A 123 2.88 -8.81 14.52
N ILE A 124 2.73 -7.55 14.09
CA ILE A 124 3.79 -6.55 14.11
C ILE A 124 4.18 -6.19 15.55
N ILE A 125 3.21 -6.01 16.44
CA ILE A 125 3.46 -5.77 17.87
C ILE A 125 4.18 -6.96 18.51
N ALA A 126 3.72 -8.19 18.26
CA ALA A 126 4.34 -9.41 18.77
C ALA A 126 5.77 -9.60 18.26
N TRP A 127 6.01 -9.28 16.98
CA TRP A 127 7.36 -9.21 16.42
C TRP A 127 8.22 -8.18 17.14
N GLY A 128 7.70 -6.96 17.36
CA GLY A 128 8.41 -5.93 18.10
C GLY A 128 8.86 -6.39 19.49
N VAL A 129 7.95 -7.01 20.24
CA VAL A 129 8.24 -7.59 21.57
C VAL A 129 9.34 -8.65 21.49
N THR A 130 9.25 -9.57 20.52
CA THR A 130 10.22 -10.67 20.34
C THR A 130 11.63 -10.15 20.05
N TRP A 131 11.74 -9.02 19.34
CA TRP A 131 13.02 -8.43 18.94
C TRP A 131 13.48 -7.28 19.85
N GLY A 132 12.79 -7.03 20.97
CA GLY A 132 13.14 -5.96 21.91
C GLY A 132 12.96 -4.54 21.36
N ILE A 133 12.13 -4.37 20.33
CA ILE A 133 11.81 -3.07 19.75
C ILE A 133 10.80 -2.37 20.65
N CYS A 134 10.93 -1.06 20.82
CA CYS A 134 10.02 -0.26 21.64
C CYS A 134 8.57 -0.35 21.11
N THR A 135 7.71 -1.10 21.80
CA THR A 135 6.32 -1.31 21.40
C THR A 135 5.54 -0.01 21.29
N LYS A 136 5.81 0.97 22.16
CA LYS A 136 5.16 2.29 22.10
C LYS A 136 5.39 2.97 20.74
N ARG A 137 6.60 2.86 20.21
CA ARG A 137 6.95 3.44 18.90
C ARG A 137 6.25 2.71 17.75
N ILE A 138 6.17 1.37 17.81
CA ILE A 138 5.41 0.59 16.83
C ILE A 138 3.94 0.99 16.86
N ILE A 139 3.34 1.11 18.05
CA ILE A 139 1.94 1.51 18.21
C ILE A 139 1.72 2.89 17.60
N SER A 140 2.56 3.89 17.90
CA SER A 140 2.44 5.22 17.30
C SER A 140 2.51 5.20 15.78
N ILE A 141 3.39 4.38 15.19
CA ILE A 141 3.43 4.19 13.73
C ILE A 141 2.12 3.58 13.22
N LEU A 142 1.63 2.51 13.85
CA LEU A 142 0.42 1.80 13.41
C LEU A 142 -0.86 2.65 13.56
N GLU A 143 -0.92 3.49 14.60
CA GLU A 143 -2.02 4.45 14.82
C GLU A 143 -2.08 5.48 13.70
N GLU A 144 -0.92 5.96 13.24
CA GLU A 144 -0.82 6.97 12.18
C GLU A 144 -1.08 6.39 10.79
N LEU A 145 -0.69 5.13 10.56
CA LEU A 145 -1.05 4.41 9.34
C LEU A 145 -2.55 4.06 9.28
N ASP A 146 -3.17 3.81 10.43
CA ASP A 146 -4.58 3.42 10.62
C ASP A 146 -5.10 2.49 9.50
N ILE A 147 -4.40 1.38 9.27
CA ILE A 147 -4.76 0.41 8.22
C ILE A 147 -6.16 -0.19 8.45
N ASN A 148 -6.63 -0.18 9.70
CA ASN A 148 -7.96 -0.69 10.04
C ASN A 148 -9.09 0.20 9.50
N SER A 149 -8.84 1.49 9.24
CA SER A 149 -9.81 2.38 8.56
C SER A 149 -10.10 1.96 7.12
N ALA A 150 -9.23 1.16 6.50
CA ALA A 150 -9.32 0.73 5.11
C ALA A 150 -10.29 -0.44 4.87
N ARG A 151 -11.22 -0.70 5.80
CA ARG A 151 -12.19 -1.80 5.70
C ARG A 151 -13.49 -1.29 5.07
N PHE A 152 -13.42 -1.00 3.77
CA PHE A 152 -14.59 -0.59 3.01
C PHE A 152 -15.36 -1.78 2.46
N ASP A 153 -16.68 -1.63 2.34
CA ASP A 153 -17.49 -2.57 1.58
C ASP A 153 -17.23 -2.41 0.08
N PRO A 154 -17.18 -3.50 -0.70
CA PRO A 154 -17.02 -3.38 -2.14
C PRO A 154 -18.23 -2.69 -2.76
N PRO A 155 -18.05 -1.89 -3.84
CA PRO A 155 -19.13 -1.12 -4.47
C PRO A 155 -20.27 -1.98 -5.04
N CYS A 156 -20.07 -3.29 -5.20
CA CYS A 156 -21.08 -4.24 -5.68
C CYS A 156 -21.85 -4.97 -4.56
N SER A 157 -21.71 -4.56 -3.30
CA SER A 157 -22.36 -5.18 -2.12
C SER A 157 -23.75 -4.59 -1.83
N GLY A 158 -24.58 -4.48 -2.87
CA GLY A 158 -25.99 -4.09 -2.76
C GLY A 158 -26.91 -5.30 -2.69
#